data_AF-A0A7Y4ENP3-F1
#
_entry.id   AF-A0A7Y4ENP3-F1
#
_cell.length_a   1.000
_cell.length_b   1.000
_cell.length_c   1.000
_cell.angle_alpha   90.00
_cell.angle_beta   90.00
_cell.angle_gamma   90.00
#
_symmetry.space_group_name_H-M   'P 1'
#
loop_
_entity.id
_entity.type
_entity.pdbx_description
1 polymer ?
#
loop_
_entity_poly.entity_id
_entity_poly.type
_entity_poly.pdbx_seq_one_letter_code
_entity_poly.pdbx_strand_id
1 'polypeptide(L)'
;MKKWILSTLALTALLSGCSSNNADEQRQLEMMAQHRAGVLSAGLPIEYGPLSVMRVLAKKNVIEIMMIYNQDEQGAKPVSDVLAMSINSYCTSSDIRANIDMGLMYNIKIRNTRGQLVVEQLINKETCASK
;
A
#
# COMPACT_ATOMS: atom_id res chain seq x y z
N MET A 1 15.15 56.72 34.08
CA MET A 1 16.54 56.34 34.43
C MET A 1 16.72 54.86 34.15
N LYS A 2 17.74 54.54 33.37
CA LYS A 2 18.03 53.26 32.74
C LYS A 2 19.10 52.53 33.56
N LYS A 3 18.87 51.26 33.92
CA LYS A 3 19.94 50.30 34.21
C LYS A 3 19.54 48.91 33.70
N TRP A 4 20.33 48.45 32.75
CA TRP A 4 20.36 47.12 32.15
C TRP A 4 21.00 46.10 33.08
N ILE A 5 20.47 44.87 33.10
CA ILE A 5 21.17 43.59 33.34
C ILE A 5 20.35 42.53 32.56
N LEU A 6 20.67 42.13 31.33
CA LEU A 6 21.65 41.09 30.91
C LEU A 6 21.61 39.79 31.74
N SER A 7 20.74 38.85 31.34
CA SER A 7 21.02 37.40 31.46
C SER A 7 20.12 36.59 30.52
N THR A 8 20.60 36.47 29.29
CA THR A 8 20.36 35.34 28.39
C THR A 8 21.20 34.15 28.87
N LEU A 9 20.58 33.03 29.26
CA LEU A 9 20.98 31.64 28.93
C LEU A 9 20.17 30.65 29.78
N ALA A 10 19.96 29.47 29.21
CA ALA A 10 19.41 28.26 29.82
C ALA A 10 17.88 28.15 29.86
N LEU A 11 17.28 27.76 28.71
CA LEU A 11 16.41 26.57 28.67
C LEU A 11 16.10 26.12 27.21
N THR A 12 17.13 25.78 26.42
CA THR A 12 16.94 25.10 25.12
C THR A 12 17.11 23.57 25.20
N ALA A 13 17.12 22.99 26.41
CA ALA A 13 17.40 21.56 26.63
C ALA A 13 16.14 20.67 26.65
N LEU A 14 15.12 20.93 25.82
CA LEU A 14 13.91 20.08 25.75
C LEU A 14 13.47 19.68 24.34
N LEU A 15 14.33 19.83 23.31
CA LEU A 15 13.95 19.58 21.91
C LEU A 15 14.69 18.41 21.24
N SER A 16 15.05 17.36 21.97
CA SER A 16 15.69 16.18 21.37
C SER A 16 15.16 14.84 21.86
N GLY A 17 13.85 14.73 22.09
CA GLY A 17 13.15 13.45 22.21
C GLY A 17 11.99 13.41 21.21
N CYS A 18 11.77 12.27 20.55
CA CYS A 18 10.66 11.97 19.61
C CYS A 18 10.90 12.14 18.09
N SER A 19 12.09 11.77 17.57
CA SER A 19 12.26 11.49 16.12
C SER A 19 12.38 9.98 15.80
N SER A 20 12.66 9.12 16.80
CA SER A 20 12.87 7.67 16.60
C SER A 20 11.59 6.91 16.25
N ASN A 21 10.45 7.22 16.89
CA ASN A 21 9.24 6.41 16.78
C ASN A 21 8.71 6.27 15.34
N ASN A 22 8.76 7.33 14.55
CA ASN A 22 8.26 7.31 13.18
C ASN A 22 9.18 6.49 12.25
N ALA A 23 10.49 6.47 12.52
CA ALA A 23 11.44 5.69 11.75
C ALA A 23 11.28 4.19 12.03
N ASP A 24 11.04 3.82 13.28
CA ASP A 24 10.81 2.44 13.70
C ASP A 24 9.48 1.90 13.16
N GLU A 25 8.39 2.67 13.24
CA GLU A 25 7.09 2.32 12.66
C GLU A 25 7.17 2.15 11.14
N GLN A 26 7.82 3.09 10.45
CA GLN A 26 8.06 3.00 9.02
C GLN A 26 8.83 1.70 8.68
N ARG A 27 9.90 1.41 9.42
CA ARG A 27 10.69 0.19 9.20
C ARG A 27 9.88 -1.08 9.45
N GLN A 28 8.99 -1.09 10.44
CA GLN A 28 8.08 -2.22 10.68
C GLN A 28 7.13 -2.42 9.49
N LEU A 29 6.52 -1.36 8.96
CA LEU A 29 5.65 -1.46 7.79
C LEU A 29 6.40 -1.95 6.55
N GLU A 30 7.65 -1.52 6.36
CA GLU A 30 8.50 -2.02 5.28
C GLU A 30 8.78 -3.51 5.40
N MET A 31 9.10 -3.99 6.61
CA MET A 31 9.31 -5.41 6.88
C MET A 31 8.04 -6.23 6.64
N MET A 32 6.88 -5.72 7.06
CA MET A 32 5.59 -6.37 6.83
C MET A 32 5.25 -6.45 5.34
N ALA A 33 5.46 -5.37 4.58
CA ALA A 33 5.26 -5.35 3.15
C ALA A 33 6.18 -6.35 2.44
N GLN A 34 7.47 -6.39 2.80
CA GLN A 34 8.44 -7.34 2.26
C GLN A 34 8.06 -8.80 2.56
N HIS A 35 7.70 -9.09 3.81
CA HIS A 35 7.24 -10.42 4.20
C HIS A 35 6.00 -10.84 3.40
N ARG A 36 4.97 -9.97 3.32
CA ARG A 36 3.75 -10.26 2.57
C ARG A 36 4.01 -10.47 1.09
N ALA A 37 4.85 -9.63 0.48
CA ALA A 37 5.24 -9.78 -0.92
C ALA A 37 6.00 -11.10 -1.16
N GLY A 38 6.90 -11.49 -0.24
CA GLY A 38 7.62 -12.77 -0.31
C GLY A 38 6.70 -13.97 -0.24
N VAL A 39 5.77 -13.98 0.73
CA VAL A 39 4.77 -15.06 0.89
C VAL A 39 3.88 -15.18 -0.34
N LEU A 40 3.35 -14.06 -0.85
CA LEU A 40 2.52 -14.08 -2.06
C LEU A 40 3.31 -14.51 -3.29
N SER A 41 4.58 -14.08 -3.40
CA SER A 41 5.44 -14.41 -4.54
C SER A 41 5.74 -15.89 -4.65
N ALA A 42 5.86 -16.59 -3.52
CA ALA A 42 6.12 -18.03 -3.49
C ALA A 42 4.95 -18.87 -4.06
N GLY A 43 3.74 -18.30 -4.11
CA GLY A 43 2.55 -18.97 -4.63
C GLY A 43 2.21 -18.63 -6.08
N LEU A 44 3.02 -17.81 -6.77
CA LEU A 44 2.67 -17.33 -8.12
C LEU A 44 2.84 -18.40 -9.21
N PRO A 45 2.00 -18.38 -10.27
CA PRO A 45 0.85 -17.49 -10.47
C PRO A 45 -0.34 -17.87 -9.58
N ILE A 46 -1.14 -16.88 -9.15
CA ILE A 46 -2.36 -17.10 -8.35
C ILE A 46 -3.57 -16.55 -9.10
N GLU A 47 -4.58 -17.39 -9.31
CA GLU A 47 -5.84 -17.00 -9.94
C GLU A 47 -6.85 -16.48 -8.90
N TYR A 48 -7.36 -15.27 -9.10
CA TYR A 48 -8.44 -14.66 -8.30
C TYR A 48 -9.57 -14.21 -9.22
N GLY A 49 -10.58 -15.06 -9.36
CA GLY A 49 -11.65 -14.83 -10.33
C GLY A 49 -11.05 -14.76 -11.74
N PRO A 50 -11.26 -13.67 -12.50
CA PRO A 50 -10.72 -13.55 -13.84
C PRO A 50 -9.31 -12.91 -13.90
N LEU A 51 -8.69 -12.65 -12.75
CA LEU A 51 -7.37 -12.03 -12.64
C LEU A 51 -6.31 -13.08 -12.32
N SER A 52 -5.24 -13.10 -13.11
CA SER A 52 -4.05 -13.90 -12.82
C SER A 52 -2.96 -13.01 -12.21
N VAL A 53 -2.61 -13.22 -10.94
CA VAL A 53 -1.50 -12.52 -10.28
C VAL A 53 -0.19 -13.12 -10.76
N MET A 54 0.64 -12.30 -11.40
CA MET A 54 1.88 -12.73 -12.05
C MET A 54 3.15 -12.31 -11.33
N ARG A 55 3.08 -11.23 -10.53
CA ARG A 55 4.22 -10.74 -9.77
C ARG A 55 3.75 -9.92 -8.59
N VAL A 56 4.42 -10.10 -7.46
CA VAL A 56 4.24 -9.27 -6.27
C VAL A 56 5.60 -8.74 -5.83
N LEU A 57 5.67 -7.45 -5.51
CA LEU A 57 6.88 -6.79 -5.03
C LEU A 57 6.53 -5.89 -3.84
N ALA A 58 7.50 -5.59 -2.99
CA ALA A 58 7.37 -4.59 -1.94
C ALA A 58 8.23 -3.37 -2.26
N LYS A 59 7.66 -2.17 -2.06
CA LYS A 59 8.37 -0.88 -2.11
C LYS A 59 7.92 -0.04 -0.93
N LYS A 60 8.82 0.16 0.03
CA LYS A 60 8.46 0.74 1.33
C LYS A 60 7.29 -0.05 1.96
N ASN A 61 6.23 0.62 2.41
CA ASN A 61 4.99 0.03 2.92
C ASN A 61 3.96 -0.31 1.82
N VAL A 62 4.34 -0.27 0.54
CA VAL A 62 3.47 -0.56 -0.60
C VAL A 62 3.75 -1.96 -1.14
N ILE A 63 2.73 -2.79 -1.24
CA ILE A 63 2.75 -4.06 -1.97
C ILE A 63 2.28 -3.81 -3.41
N GLU A 64 3.19 -3.89 -4.38
CA GLU A 64 2.86 -3.80 -5.80
C GLU A 64 2.43 -5.18 -6.32
N ILE A 65 1.24 -5.26 -6.92
CA ILE A 65 0.67 -6.51 -7.42
C ILE A 65 0.39 -6.35 -8.91
N MET A 66 1.10 -7.11 -9.73
CA MET A 66 0.89 -7.14 -11.17
C MET A 66 0.02 -8.32 -11.55
N MET A 67 -1.08 -8.02 -12.23
CA MET A 67 -2.08 -8.97 -12.66
C MET A 67 -2.26 -8.91 -14.18
N ILE A 68 -2.68 -10.03 -14.76
CA ILE A 68 -3.17 -10.12 -16.13
C ILE A 68 -4.68 -10.34 -16.09
N TYR A 69 -5.40 -9.62 -16.95
CA TYR A 69 -6.83 -9.80 -17.20
C TYR A 69 -7.05 -10.11 -18.69
N ASN A 70 -7.75 -11.20 -18.98
CA ASN A 70 -8.14 -11.54 -20.34
C ASN A 70 -9.45 -10.88 -20.73
N GLN A 71 -9.38 -9.61 -21.11
CA GLN A 71 -10.55 -8.84 -21.58
C GLN A 71 -11.14 -9.34 -22.90
N ASP A 72 -10.41 -10.18 -23.65
CA ASP A 72 -10.82 -10.70 -24.96
C ASP A 72 -11.56 -12.05 -24.82
N GLU A 73 -11.68 -12.59 -23.60
CA GLU A 73 -12.41 -13.82 -23.31
C GLU A 73 -13.93 -13.62 -23.45
N GLN A 74 -14.63 -14.65 -23.95
CA GLN A 74 -16.07 -14.59 -24.08
C GLN A 74 -16.74 -14.42 -22.69
N GLY A 75 -17.52 -13.36 -22.53
CA GLY A 75 -18.17 -13.04 -21.25
C GLY A 75 -17.31 -12.24 -20.28
N ALA A 76 -16.13 -11.77 -20.71
CA ALA A 76 -15.30 -10.85 -19.93
C ALA A 76 -16.10 -9.60 -19.52
N LYS A 77 -16.01 -9.25 -18.23
CA LYS A 77 -16.59 -8.01 -17.71
C LYS A 77 -15.76 -6.79 -18.14
N PRO A 78 -16.35 -5.59 -18.18
CA PRO A 78 -15.59 -4.35 -18.29
C PRO A 78 -14.47 -4.28 -17.24
N VAL A 79 -13.31 -3.75 -17.62
CA VAL A 79 -12.15 -3.60 -16.71
C VAL A 79 -12.50 -2.74 -15.49
N SER A 80 -13.40 -1.76 -15.63
CA SER A 80 -13.94 -0.96 -14.53
C SER A 80 -14.61 -1.80 -13.46
N ASP A 81 -15.36 -2.83 -13.86
CA ASP A 81 -16.09 -3.70 -12.94
C ASP A 81 -15.11 -4.63 -12.22
N VAL A 82 -14.10 -5.12 -12.94
CA VAL A 82 -13.00 -5.91 -12.38
C VAL A 82 -12.22 -5.09 -11.33
N LEU A 83 -11.97 -3.81 -11.63
CA LEU A 83 -11.35 -2.88 -10.68
C LEU A 83 -12.23 -2.67 -9.44
N ALA A 84 -13.53 -2.39 -9.62
CA ALA A 84 -14.46 -2.21 -8.50
C ALA A 84 -14.55 -3.46 -7.61
N MET A 85 -14.62 -4.66 -8.21
CA MET A 85 -14.58 -5.93 -7.48
C MET A 85 -13.25 -6.13 -6.74
N SER A 86 -12.13 -5.71 -7.34
CA SER A 86 -10.82 -5.75 -6.70
C SER A 86 -10.79 -4.84 -5.48
N ILE A 87 -11.12 -3.55 -5.63
CA ILE A 87 -11.19 -2.60 -4.50
C ILE A 87 -12.10 -3.15 -3.40
N ASN A 88 -13.27 -3.67 -3.75
CA ASN A 88 -14.16 -4.32 -2.80
C ASN A 88 -13.46 -5.43 -2.02
N SER A 89 -12.81 -6.36 -2.71
CA SER A 89 -12.15 -7.53 -2.09
C SER A 89 -11.02 -7.13 -1.14
N TYR A 90 -10.18 -6.16 -1.52
CA TYR A 90 -9.11 -5.67 -0.64
C TYR A 90 -9.66 -4.95 0.59
N CYS A 91 -10.74 -4.19 0.42
CA CYS A 91 -11.32 -3.41 1.51
C CYS A 91 -12.24 -4.22 2.45
N THR A 92 -12.70 -5.42 2.05
CA THR A 92 -13.59 -6.27 2.86
C THR A 92 -12.95 -7.56 3.37
N SER A 93 -11.82 -8.01 2.80
CA SER A 93 -11.06 -9.11 3.37
C SER A 93 -10.48 -8.70 4.72
N SER A 94 -10.80 -9.42 5.81
CA SER A 94 -10.38 -9.06 7.18
C SER A 94 -8.88 -8.81 7.30
N ASP A 95 -8.08 -9.72 6.75
CA ASP A 95 -6.62 -9.70 6.90
C ASP A 95 -6.00 -8.59 6.06
N ILE A 96 -6.51 -8.38 4.83
CA ILE A 96 -6.03 -7.32 3.95
C ILE A 96 -6.46 -5.97 4.50
N ARG A 97 -7.69 -5.86 5.00
CA ARG A 97 -8.20 -4.65 5.61
C ARG A 97 -7.42 -4.26 6.86
N ALA A 98 -7.14 -5.22 7.76
CA ALA A 98 -6.31 -4.97 8.94
C ALA A 98 -4.91 -4.45 8.56
N ASN A 99 -4.30 -5.03 7.53
CA ASN A 99 -3.04 -4.55 6.97
C ASN A 99 -3.13 -3.10 6.47
N ILE A 100 -4.21 -2.75 5.77
CA ILE A 100 -4.46 -1.39 5.30
C ILE A 100 -4.66 -0.42 6.47
N ASP A 101 -5.40 -0.83 7.50
CA ASP A 101 -5.65 0.00 8.68
C ASP A 101 -4.38 0.23 9.50
N MET A 102 -3.40 -0.70 9.45
CA MET A 102 -2.05 -0.54 10.01
C MET A 102 -1.13 0.35 9.17
N GLY A 103 -1.53 0.76 7.95
CA GLY A 103 -0.74 1.66 7.11
C GLY A 103 -0.03 0.99 5.92
N LEU A 104 -0.30 -0.29 5.64
CA LEU A 104 0.11 -0.89 4.37
C LEU A 104 -0.78 -0.40 3.22
N MET A 105 -0.20 -0.33 2.03
CA MET A 105 -0.92 0.02 0.81
C MET A 105 -0.72 -1.04 -0.27
N TYR A 106 -1.69 -1.18 -1.16
CA TYR A 106 -1.62 -2.11 -2.27
C TYR A 106 -1.71 -1.35 -3.59
N ASN A 107 -0.66 -1.39 -4.40
CA ASN A 107 -0.68 -0.81 -5.74
C ASN A 107 -0.97 -1.91 -6.77
N ILE A 108 -2.23 -2.03 -7.18
CA ILE A 108 -2.65 -3.02 -8.15
C ILE A 108 -2.42 -2.51 -9.57
N LYS A 109 -1.80 -3.35 -10.40
CA LYS A 109 -1.44 -3.06 -11.79
C LYS A 109 -2.00 -4.15 -12.68
N ILE A 110 -3.07 -3.85 -13.42
CA ILE A 110 -3.70 -4.80 -14.33
C ILE A 110 -3.17 -4.57 -15.73
N ARG A 111 -2.68 -5.64 -16.35
CA ARG A 111 -2.32 -5.67 -17.77
C ARG A 111 -3.32 -6.53 -18.54
N ASN A 112 -3.52 -6.20 -19.81
CA ASN A 112 -4.18 -7.14 -20.72
C ASN A 112 -3.21 -8.23 -21.18
N THR A 113 -3.70 -9.20 -21.95
CA THR A 113 -2.93 -10.31 -22.53
C THR A 113 -1.81 -9.87 -23.47
N ARG A 114 -1.86 -8.63 -23.99
CA ARG A 114 -0.79 -8.01 -24.79
C ARG A 114 0.30 -7.34 -23.93
N GLY A 115 0.18 -7.41 -22.60
CA GLY A 115 1.12 -6.79 -21.66
C GLY A 115 0.95 -5.28 -21.48
N GLN A 116 -0.10 -4.68 -22.07
CA GLN A 116 -0.38 -3.24 -21.92
C GLN A 116 -0.97 -2.97 -20.54
N LEU A 117 -0.46 -1.97 -19.82
CA LEU A 117 -1.03 -1.52 -18.55
C LEU A 117 -2.38 -0.85 -18.83
N VAL A 118 -3.45 -1.40 -18.27
CA VAL A 118 -4.81 -0.88 -18.45
C VAL A 118 -5.36 -0.25 -17.17
N VAL A 119 -4.85 -0.64 -16.00
CA VAL A 119 -5.20 -0.06 -14.70
C VAL A 119 -3.96 0.03 -13.82
N GLU A 120 -3.81 1.15 -13.14
CA GLU A 120 -2.97 1.30 -11.94
C GLU A 120 -3.83 1.95 -10.86
N GLN A 121 -3.98 1.28 -9.71
CA GLN A 121 -4.78 1.77 -8.59
C GLN A 121 -4.05 1.53 -7.28
N LEU A 122 -3.83 2.60 -6.52
CA LEU A 122 -3.39 2.52 -5.14
C LEU A 122 -4.61 2.30 -4.23
N ILE A 123 -4.62 1.22 -3.46
CA ILE A 123 -5.62 0.90 -2.47
C ILE A 123 -5.00 1.14 -1.10
N ASN A 124 -5.58 2.10 -0.38
CA ASN A 124 -5.18 2.52 0.96
C ASN A 124 -6.43 2.75 1.82
N LYS A 125 -6.24 3.30 3.03
CA LYS A 125 -7.32 3.53 3.98
C LYS A 125 -8.39 4.47 3.41
N GLU A 126 -7.98 5.51 2.69
CA GLU A 126 -8.86 6.49 2.06
C GLU A 126 -9.71 5.86 0.95
N THR A 127 -9.07 5.01 0.12
CA THR A 127 -9.75 4.25 -0.93
C THR A 127 -10.85 3.37 -0.33
N CYS A 128 -10.57 2.69 0.78
CA CYS A 128 -11.54 1.84 1.45
C CYS A 128 -12.61 2.58 2.23
N ALA A 129 -12.39 3.84 2.60
CA ALA A 129 -13.40 4.70 3.23
C ALA A 129 -14.38 5.31 2.21
N SER A 130 -13.94 5.43 0.95
CA SER A 130 -14.69 6.09 -0.14
C SER A 130 -15.40 5.10 -1.07
N LYS A 131 -15.32 3.80 -0.76
CA LYS A 131 -15.89 2.70 -1.54
C LYS A 131 -17.42 2.62 -1.39
#